data_AF-A0A9R0JRW9-F1
#
_entry.id   AF-A0A9R0JRW9-F1
#
_cell.length_a   1.000
_cell.length_b   1.000
_cell.length_c   1.000
_cell.angle_alpha   90.00
_cell.angle_beta   90.00
_cell.angle_gamma   90.00
#
_symmetry.space_group_name_H-M   'P 1'
#
loop_
_entity.id
_entity.type
_entity.pdbx_description
1 polymer ?
#
loop_
_entity_poly.entity_id
_entity_poly.type
_entity_poly.pdbx_seq_one_letter_code
_entity_poly.pdbx_strand_id
1 'polypeptide(L)'
;MGKRLKRTLPFCSCSSPRLSSFFSLRASFAWFEDDVWIEIAKYLDGRSLVMLATTCKWFYKTLSEECVWKYACLRDLEVPDPGDVSFKWKKLYASAFDGSHSYLFRQEEKHIDWIRIGAFFLESSAAIVTEKLTCPPRKIQRKETLEEMLQSRGLCVLTNIKTGIWIADLQLVRCPVCDLNTCDGTMQTLDARHFELFLNENYQDGSWDYTQIGSHETKKHVDGASGAIFDMKHLRDASTAEVFNAKSWTGKQNDWQPKAKITLHAVAVNTNLQQNEGINVKFHVMRDGADGQIMAIRVSQQLL
;
A
#
# COMPACT_ATOMS: atom_id res chain seq x y z
N MET A 1 10.72 -66.77 -53.62
CA MET A 1 12.16 -66.70 -53.28
C MET A 1 12.53 -65.25 -53.03
N GLY A 2 12.94 -64.94 -51.80
CA GLY A 2 12.94 -63.59 -51.25
C GLY A 2 14.14 -62.73 -51.65
N LYS A 3 13.86 -61.51 -52.10
CA LYS A 3 14.77 -60.37 -52.00
C LYS A 3 14.51 -59.66 -50.68
N ARG A 4 15.50 -59.66 -49.77
CA ARG A 4 15.48 -58.97 -48.48
C ARG A 4 15.29 -57.46 -48.68
N LEU A 5 14.12 -56.95 -48.29
CA LEU A 5 13.91 -55.52 -48.01
C LEU A 5 14.66 -55.19 -46.71
N LYS A 6 15.65 -54.28 -46.79
CA LYS A 6 16.36 -53.76 -45.61
C LYS A 6 15.39 -52.91 -44.79
N ARG A 7 15.18 -53.33 -43.54
CA ARG A 7 14.48 -52.60 -42.48
C ARG A 7 15.08 -51.20 -42.30
N THR A 8 14.20 -50.23 -42.15
CA THR A 8 14.41 -48.88 -41.63
C THR A 8 15.24 -48.89 -40.34
N LEU A 9 16.31 -48.09 -40.30
CA LEU A 9 17.03 -47.76 -39.08
C LEU A 9 16.38 -46.52 -38.44
N PRO A 10 16.25 -46.47 -37.10
CA PRO A 10 15.60 -45.38 -36.40
C PRO A 10 16.49 -44.14 -36.32
N PHE A 11 15.84 -42.98 -36.13
CA PHE A 11 16.43 -41.67 -35.91
C PHE A 11 17.63 -41.70 -34.95
N CYS A 12 18.70 -40.99 -35.33
CA CYS A 12 19.89 -40.74 -34.52
C CYS A 12 19.51 -40.23 -33.12
N SER A 13 19.93 -40.97 -32.09
CA SER A 13 20.01 -40.46 -30.73
C SER A 13 21.29 -39.63 -30.61
N CYS A 14 21.14 -38.36 -30.23
CA CYS A 14 22.27 -37.55 -29.79
C CYS A 14 22.86 -38.21 -28.55
N SER A 15 24.09 -38.69 -28.67
CA SER A 15 24.83 -39.32 -27.58
C SER A 15 25.17 -38.24 -26.55
N SER A 16 24.58 -38.34 -25.35
CA SER A 16 25.06 -37.60 -24.20
C SER A 16 26.51 -38.00 -23.88
N PRO A 17 27.40 -37.08 -23.47
CA PRO A 17 28.75 -37.45 -23.08
C PRO A 17 28.67 -38.43 -21.90
N ARG A 18 29.25 -39.63 -22.09
CA ARG A 18 29.37 -40.61 -21.03
C ARG A 18 30.31 -40.06 -19.96
N LEU A 19 29.78 -39.79 -18.78
CA LEU A 19 30.55 -39.50 -17.58
C LEU A 19 31.21 -40.80 -17.10
N SER A 20 32.48 -41.01 -17.43
CA SER A 20 33.30 -42.08 -16.83
C SER A 20 34.28 -41.49 -15.84
N SER A 21 34.00 -41.75 -14.56
CA SER A 21 34.95 -41.88 -13.45
C SER A 21 35.94 -40.74 -13.19
N PHE A 22 35.45 -39.67 -12.56
CA PHE A 22 36.21 -38.93 -11.55
C PHE A 22 35.30 -38.74 -10.32
N PHE A 23 35.05 -39.82 -9.59
CA PHE A 23 34.44 -39.77 -8.27
C PHE A 23 35.47 -39.19 -7.29
N SER A 24 35.29 -37.91 -6.92
CA SER A 24 35.49 -37.36 -5.56
C SER A 24 35.64 -35.85 -5.60
N LEU A 25 34.58 -35.13 -5.96
CA LEU A 25 34.31 -33.84 -5.37
C LEU A 25 32.80 -33.68 -5.45
N ARG A 26 32.12 -33.78 -4.29
CA ARG A 26 30.91 -33.02 -4.10
C ARG A 26 31.28 -31.61 -4.55
N ALA A 27 30.72 -31.15 -5.67
CA ALA A 27 30.69 -29.73 -5.94
C ALA A 27 29.80 -29.15 -4.83
N SER A 28 30.41 -28.94 -3.66
CA SER A 28 29.97 -27.94 -2.73
C SER A 28 29.84 -26.71 -3.59
N PHE A 29 28.59 -26.32 -3.86
CA PHE A 29 28.24 -24.93 -4.15
C PHE A 29 29.24 -24.08 -3.38
N ALA A 30 30.09 -23.29 -4.04
CA ALA A 30 31.21 -22.66 -3.35
C ALA A 30 30.62 -21.70 -2.28
N TRP A 31 30.82 -22.01 -1.00
CA TRP A 31 30.34 -21.23 0.15
C TRP A 31 31.08 -19.88 0.31
N PHE A 32 31.88 -19.49 -0.69
CA PHE A 32 32.74 -18.31 -0.66
C PHE A 32 32.06 -17.04 -1.14
N GLU A 33 30.78 -17.11 -1.55
CA GLU A 33 30.03 -15.95 -2.02
C GLU A 33 28.65 -15.84 -1.36
N ASP A 34 28.56 -16.11 -0.05
CA ASP A 34 27.35 -15.79 0.74
C ASP A 34 26.90 -14.34 0.46
N ASP A 35 27.86 -13.42 0.33
CA ASP A 35 27.63 -12.02 -0.02
C ASP A 35 27.04 -11.83 -1.43
N VAL A 36 27.53 -12.52 -2.47
CA VAL A 36 27.01 -12.35 -3.84
C VAL A 36 25.58 -12.85 -3.94
N TRP A 37 25.25 -13.95 -3.27
CA TRP A 37 23.88 -14.44 -3.24
C TRP A 37 22.94 -13.54 -2.46
N ILE A 38 23.41 -12.90 -1.38
CA ILE A 38 22.67 -11.84 -0.69
C ILE A 38 22.41 -10.67 -1.66
N GLU A 39 23.43 -10.21 -2.39
CA GLU A 39 23.26 -9.13 -3.37
C GLU A 39 22.29 -9.50 -4.48
N ILE A 40 22.39 -10.70 -5.07
CA ILE A 40 21.44 -11.21 -6.07
C ILE A 40 20.01 -11.25 -5.49
N ALA A 41 19.87 -11.75 -4.25
CA ALA A 41 18.57 -11.88 -3.60
C ALA A 41 17.85 -10.54 -3.43
N LYS A 42 18.57 -9.44 -3.18
CA LYS A 42 17.97 -8.08 -3.10
C LYS A 42 17.24 -7.65 -4.37
N TYR A 43 17.50 -8.30 -5.52
CA TYR A 43 16.85 -8.02 -6.81
C TYR A 43 15.78 -9.05 -7.20
N LEU A 44 15.53 -10.07 -6.38
CA LEU A 44 14.44 -11.02 -6.59
C LEU A 44 13.14 -10.49 -5.98
N ASP A 45 12.01 -10.77 -6.63
CA ASP A 45 10.68 -10.54 -6.05
C ASP A 45 10.41 -11.51 -4.88
N GLY A 46 9.44 -11.18 -4.03
CA GLY A 46 9.10 -11.97 -2.85
C GLY A 46 8.76 -13.43 -3.14
N ARG A 47 8.09 -13.71 -4.26
CA ARG A 47 7.74 -15.09 -4.65
C ARG A 47 9.00 -15.86 -5.02
N SER A 48 9.87 -15.26 -5.82
CA SER A 48 11.16 -15.81 -6.24
C SER A 48 12.08 -16.06 -5.03
N LEU A 49 12.10 -15.16 -4.05
CA LEU A 49 12.81 -15.34 -2.77
C LEU A 49 12.31 -16.56 -1.99
N VAL A 50 10.99 -16.70 -1.84
CA VAL A 50 10.41 -17.86 -1.16
C VAL A 50 10.70 -19.16 -1.91
N MET A 51 10.56 -19.16 -3.25
CA MET A 51 10.87 -20.33 -4.07
C MET A 51 12.34 -20.73 -3.98
N LEU A 52 13.27 -19.77 -3.95
CA LEU A 52 14.70 -20.06 -3.80
C LEU A 52 15.00 -20.62 -2.41
N ALA A 53 14.37 -20.08 -1.36
CA ALA A 53 14.54 -20.55 0.01
C ALA A 53 14.08 -22.00 0.22
N THR A 54 13.13 -22.52 -0.57
CA THR A 54 12.69 -23.92 -0.47
C THR A 54 13.60 -24.92 -1.17
N THR A 55 14.56 -24.47 -1.98
CA THR A 55 15.45 -25.37 -2.74
C THR A 55 16.46 -26.10 -1.87
N CYS A 56 17.02 -25.45 -0.84
CA CYS A 56 17.96 -26.07 0.10
C CYS A 56 18.08 -25.31 1.44
N LYS A 57 18.62 -25.97 2.46
CA LYS A 57 18.81 -25.38 3.80
C LYS A 57 19.75 -24.16 3.81
N TRP A 58 20.73 -24.13 2.91
CA TRP A 58 21.67 -23.01 2.82
C TRP A 58 20.94 -21.75 2.32
N PHE A 59 20.22 -21.82 1.19
CA PHE A 59 19.39 -20.71 0.73
C PHE A 59 18.34 -20.28 1.74
N TYR A 60 17.69 -21.22 2.43
CA TYR A 60 16.76 -20.88 3.51
C TYR A 60 17.41 -19.98 4.58
N LYS A 61 18.65 -20.30 4.98
CA LYS A 61 19.40 -19.52 5.98
C LYS A 61 19.83 -18.17 5.41
N THR A 62 20.47 -18.15 4.24
CA THR A 62 20.96 -16.93 3.57
C THR A 62 19.83 -15.94 3.27
N LEU A 63 18.69 -16.42 2.80
CA LEU A 63 17.51 -15.59 2.50
C LEU A 63 16.69 -15.24 3.75
N SER A 64 17.11 -15.67 4.94
CA SER A 64 16.50 -15.21 6.19
C SER A 64 17.20 -13.97 6.76
N GLU A 65 18.27 -13.49 6.11
CA GLU A 65 18.95 -12.25 6.47
C GLU A 65 18.02 -11.03 6.32
N GLU A 66 18.01 -10.15 7.33
CA GLU A 66 17.12 -8.99 7.39
C GLU A 66 17.35 -8.01 6.24
N CYS A 67 18.61 -7.86 5.79
CA CYS A 67 18.95 -6.95 4.70
C CYS A 67 18.23 -7.33 3.39
N VAL A 68 18.13 -8.62 3.06
CA VAL A 68 17.47 -9.10 1.83
C VAL A 68 16.02 -8.62 1.80
N TRP A 69 15.29 -8.84 2.90
CA TRP A 69 13.88 -8.45 2.99
C TRP A 69 13.70 -6.93 3.11
N LYS A 70 14.64 -6.22 3.75
CA LYS A 70 14.65 -4.75 3.77
C LYS A 70 14.71 -4.20 2.36
N TYR A 71 15.71 -4.61 1.58
CA TYR A 71 15.87 -4.12 0.20
C TYR A 71 14.71 -4.52 -0.70
N ALA A 72 14.23 -5.76 -0.61
CA ALA A 72 13.06 -6.20 -1.36
C ALA A 72 11.82 -5.35 -1.00
N CYS A 73 11.60 -5.07 0.29
CA CYS A 73 10.47 -4.27 0.76
C CYS A 73 10.52 -2.84 0.24
N LEU A 74 11.65 -2.16 0.40
CA LEU A 74 11.83 -0.77 -0.04
C LEU A 74 11.69 -0.63 -1.56
N ARG A 75 12.26 -1.58 -2.32
CA ARG A 75 12.16 -1.62 -3.78
C ARG A 75 10.72 -1.84 -4.23
N ASP A 76 10.05 -2.86 -3.71
CA ASP A 76 8.70 -3.25 -4.16
C ASP A 76 7.63 -2.24 -3.72
N LEU A 77 7.89 -1.48 -2.66
CA LEU A 77 7.05 -0.36 -2.22
C LEU A 77 7.47 0.99 -2.83
N GLU A 78 8.60 1.06 -3.52
CA GLU A 78 9.17 2.29 -4.11
C GLU A 78 9.36 3.45 -3.10
N VAL A 79 9.82 3.14 -1.89
CA VAL A 79 9.99 4.08 -0.77
C VAL A 79 11.41 4.09 -0.21
N PRO A 80 11.85 5.21 0.40
CA PRO A 80 13.17 5.30 1.03
C PRO A 80 13.24 4.49 2.32
N ASP A 81 14.46 4.28 2.78
CA ASP A 81 14.74 3.64 4.06
C ASP A 81 14.19 4.50 5.23
N PRO A 82 13.26 3.97 6.06
CA PRO A 82 12.73 4.67 7.22
C PRO A 82 13.73 4.75 8.38
N GLY A 83 14.88 4.10 8.28
CA GLY A 83 15.82 3.92 9.38
C GLY A 83 15.43 2.72 10.23
N ASP A 84 15.24 2.95 11.52
CA ASP A 84 14.89 1.90 12.47
C ASP A 84 13.41 1.54 12.40
N VAL A 85 13.13 0.23 12.43
CA VAL A 85 11.78 -0.34 12.40
C VAL A 85 11.60 -1.28 13.59
N SER A 86 10.37 -1.36 14.11
CA SER A 86 10.09 -2.12 15.34
C SER A 86 10.02 -3.63 15.11
N PHE A 87 9.85 -4.06 13.85
CA PHE A 87 9.62 -5.44 13.46
C PHE A 87 10.63 -5.92 12.43
N LYS A 88 10.77 -7.23 12.31
CA LYS A 88 11.60 -7.88 11.28
C LYS A 88 11.10 -7.56 9.88
N TRP A 89 12.00 -7.21 8.97
CA TRP A 89 11.69 -6.84 7.58
C TRP A 89 10.98 -7.95 6.83
N LYS A 90 11.31 -9.22 7.10
CA LYS A 90 10.60 -10.36 6.51
C LYS A 90 9.11 -10.38 6.87
N LYS A 91 8.77 -10.05 8.12
CA LYS A 91 7.37 -9.98 8.58
C LYS A 91 6.68 -8.75 7.99
N LEU A 92 7.38 -7.63 7.94
CA LEU A 92 6.86 -6.39 7.36
C LEU A 92 6.54 -6.57 5.89
N TYR A 93 7.47 -7.14 5.12
CA TYR A 93 7.26 -7.51 3.72
C TYR A 93 6.03 -8.41 3.58
N ALA A 94 5.95 -9.50 4.34
CA ALA A 94 4.80 -10.40 4.28
C ALA A 94 3.48 -9.63 4.51
N SER A 95 3.36 -8.87 5.61
CA SER A 95 2.14 -8.13 5.93
C SER A 95 1.76 -7.04 4.91
N ALA A 96 2.75 -6.45 4.24
CA ALA A 96 2.53 -5.45 3.20
C ALA A 96 1.95 -6.04 1.91
N PHE A 97 2.13 -7.35 1.66
CA PHE A 97 1.76 -8.02 0.40
C PHE A 97 0.80 -9.21 0.57
N ASP A 98 0.56 -9.73 1.78
CA ASP A 98 -0.30 -10.89 2.05
C ASP A 98 -1.80 -10.57 2.19
N GLY A 99 -2.17 -9.29 2.15
CA GLY A 99 -3.55 -8.83 2.31
C GLY A 99 -3.94 -8.43 3.74
N SER A 100 -3.08 -8.60 4.75
CA SER A 100 -3.31 -8.10 6.12
C SER A 100 -3.53 -6.58 6.20
N HIS A 101 -2.99 -5.90 5.19
CA HIS A 101 -3.19 -4.48 4.97
C HIS A 101 -4.55 -4.13 4.34
N SER A 102 -5.38 -5.07 3.90
CA SER A 102 -6.63 -4.73 3.19
C SER A 102 -7.74 -4.35 4.17
N TYR A 103 -8.77 -3.65 3.70
CA TYR A 103 -9.98 -3.39 4.51
C TYR A 103 -10.75 -4.68 4.83
N LEU A 104 -10.69 -5.65 3.91
CA LEU A 104 -11.24 -7.00 4.04
C LEU A 104 -10.81 -7.68 5.35
N PHE A 105 -9.59 -7.43 5.82
CA PHE A 105 -9.04 -8.06 7.02
C PHE A 105 -9.94 -7.93 8.26
N ARG A 106 -10.70 -6.84 8.40
CA ARG A 106 -11.59 -6.62 9.56
C ARG A 106 -13.07 -6.49 9.22
N GLN A 107 -13.41 -6.16 7.98
CA GLN A 107 -14.78 -5.81 7.61
C GLN A 107 -15.16 -6.39 6.25
N GLU A 108 -14.97 -7.70 6.09
CA GLU A 108 -15.29 -8.44 4.87
C GLU A 108 -16.74 -8.22 4.43
N GLU A 109 -17.69 -8.21 5.37
CA GLU A 109 -19.12 -8.05 5.09
C GLU A 109 -19.49 -6.71 4.45
N LYS A 110 -18.71 -5.66 4.74
CA LYS A 110 -18.96 -4.29 4.25
C LYS A 110 -18.16 -3.98 2.99
N HIS A 111 -17.13 -4.75 2.70
CA HIS A 111 -16.25 -4.49 1.58
C HIS A 111 -16.93 -4.86 0.24
N ILE A 112 -16.81 -3.99 -0.76
CA ILE A 112 -17.29 -4.24 -2.11
C ILE A 112 -16.10 -4.48 -3.03
N ASP A 113 -15.18 -3.51 -3.09
CA ASP A 113 -14.00 -3.56 -3.96
C ASP A 113 -12.89 -2.65 -3.42
N TRP A 114 -11.68 -2.82 -3.92
CA TRP A 114 -10.53 -2.01 -3.50
C TRP A 114 -9.47 -1.86 -4.58
N ILE A 115 -8.65 -0.82 -4.42
CA ILE A 115 -7.49 -0.55 -5.26
C ILE A 115 -6.30 -0.24 -4.35
N ARG A 116 -5.21 -1.01 -4.51
CA ARG A 116 -3.89 -0.66 -3.96
C ARG A 116 -3.38 0.60 -4.67
N ILE A 117 -3.24 1.71 -3.94
CA ILE A 117 -2.68 2.93 -4.53
C ILE A 117 -1.15 2.83 -4.55
N GLY A 118 -0.55 2.36 -3.45
CA GLY A 118 0.89 2.20 -3.30
C GLY A 118 1.35 2.55 -1.89
N ALA A 119 2.63 2.89 -1.75
CA ALA A 119 3.21 3.38 -0.50
C ALA A 119 3.81 4.77 -0.67
N PHE A 120 3.81 5.53 0.43
CA PHE A 120 4.41 6.86 0.51
C PHE A 120 5.08 7.02 1.87
N PHE A 121 5.89 8.07 2.01
CA PHE A 121 6.72 8.32 3.16
C PHE A 121 6.29 9.60 3.89
N LEU A 122 5.98 9.46 5.18
CA LEU A 122 5.80 10.58 6.09
C LEU A 122 7.09 10.81 6.87
N GLU A 123 7.84 11.84 6.48
CA GLU A 123 9.07 12.26 7.15
C GLU A 123 8.76 13.07 8.42
N SER A 124 7.71 13.89 8.40
CA SER A 124 7.31 14.70 9.54
C SER A 124 6.22 14.03 10.37
N SER A 125 6.21 14.32 11.68
CA SER A 125 5.17 13.84 12.60
C SER A 125 3.84 14.60 12.44
N ALA A 126 3.66 15.30 11.31
CA ALA A 126 2.49 16.09 10.99
C ALA A 126 2.10 15.93 9.52
N ALA A 127 0.80 15.79 9.25
CA ALA A 127 0.27 15.67 7.89
C ALA A 127 -0.94 16.57 7.71
N ILE A 128 -1.18 16.98 6.47
CA ILE A 128 -2.44 17.59 6.07
C ILE A 128 -3.32 16.51 5.46
N VAL A 129 -4.56 16.43 5.94
CA VAL A 129 -5.60 15.58 5.36
C VAL A 129 -6.70 16.48 4.84
N THR A 130 -7.15 16.28 3.62
CA THR A 130 -8.08 17.20 2.95
C THR A 130 -8.99 16.46 1.99
N GLU A 131 -10.22 16.96 1.82
CA GLU A 131 -11.14 16.50 0.78
C GLU A 131 -10.93 17.26 -0.55
N LYS A 132 -10.05 18.26 -0.58
CA LYS A 132 -9.81 19.13 -1.74
C LYS A 132 -8.43 18.90 -2.32
N LEU A 133 -8.36 18.75 -3.64
CA LEU A 133 -7.11 18.60 -4.41
C LEU A 133 -6.48 19.94 -4.81
N THR A 134 -6.72 20.97 -4.02
CA THR A 134 -6.09 22.28 -4.19
C THR A 134 -4.95 22.44 -3.20
N CYS A 135 -3.92 23.19 -3.59
CA CYS A 135 -2.80 23.44 -2.69
C CYS A 135 -3.28 24.09 -1.39
N PRO A 136 -2.97 23.53 -0.21
CA PRO A 136 -3.39 24.09 1.07
C PRO A 136 -2.84 25.52 1.30
N PRO A 137 -3.50 26.34 2.14
CA PRO A 137 -3.05 27.70 2.41
C PRO A 137 -1.64 27.77 2.99
N ARG A 138 -0.84 28.76 2.57
CA ARG A 138 0.57 28.95 2.98
C ARG A 138 0.79 29.10 4.48
N LYS A 139 -0.22 29.54 5.23
CA LYS A 139 -0.21 29.68 6.69
C LYS A 139 -1.53 29.16 7.21
N ILE A 140 -1.50 27.98 7.83
CA ILE A 140 -2.58 27.53 8.70
C ILE A 140 -2.43 28.36 9.98
N GLN A 141 -3.47 29.12 10.32
CA GLN A 141 -3.39 29.97 11.49
C GLN A 141 -3.29 29.08 12.73
N ARG A 142 -2.23 29.24 13.54
CA ARG A 142 -2.01 28.44 14.77
C ARG A 142 -3.18 28.47 15.77
N LYS A 143 -4.14 29.38 15.60
CA LYS A 143 -5.31 29.54 16.48
C LYS A 143 -6.58 28.86 15.95
N GLU A 144 -6.60 28.38 14.70
CA GLU A 144 -7.80 27.73 14.18
C GLU A 144 -8.03 26.39 14.86
N THR A 145 -9.25 26.16 15.31
CA THR A 145 -9.62 24.85 15.86
C THR A 145 -9.76 23.82 14.74
N LEU A 146 -9.72 22.54 15.09
CA LEU A 146 -9.91 21.46 14.14
C LEU A 146 -11.26 21.58 13.41
N GLU A 147 -12.31 21.92 14.17
CA GLU A 147 -13.66 22.11 13.66
C GLU A 147 -13.72 23.29 12.68
N GLU A 148 -13.06 24.41 12.98
CA GLU A 148 -13.00 25.57 12.10
C GLU A 148 -12.31 25.23 10.77
N MET A 149 -11.18 24.50 10.81
CA MET A 149 -10.47 24.08 9.59
C MET A 149 -11.32 23.15 8.73
N LEU A 150 -11.99 22.18 9.36
CA LEU A 150 -12.85 21.22 8.67
C LEU A 150 -14.08 21.90 8.07
N GLN A 151 -14.80 22.70 8.85
CA GLN A 151 -16.03 23.36 8.39
C GLN A 151 -15.78 24.42 7.32
N SER A 152 -14.69 25.18 7.42
CA SER A 152 -14.43 26.26 6.47
C SER A 152 -13.70 25.80 5.20
N ARG A 153 -12.86 24.75 5.30
CA ARG A 153 -11.95 24.37 4.21
C ARG A 153 -12.02 22.91 3.80
N GLY A 154 -12.63 22.03 4.59
CA GLY A 154 -12.60 20.59 4.32
C GLY A 154 -11.21 19.97 4.50
N LEU A 155 -10.39 20.55 5.40
CA LEU A 155 -9.05 20.05 5.70
C LEU A 155 -8.79 20.01 7.20
N CYS A 156 -7.90 19.13 7.63
CA CYS A 156 -7.34 19.11 8.98
C CYS A 156 -5.83 18.92 8.97
N VAL A 157 -5.19 19.42 10.03
CA VAL A 157 -3.80 19.13 10.34
C VAL A 157 -3.75 18.07 11.42
N LEU A 158 -3.13 16.95 11.10
CA LEU A 158 -2.85 15.88 12.05
C LEU A 158 -1.44 16.07 12.60
N THR A 159 -1.29 15.88 13.90
CA THR A 159 -0.02 15.91 14.62
C THR A 159 0.16 14.61 15.40
N ASN A 160 1.40 14.32 15.82
CA ASN A 160 1.78 13.08 16.50
C ASN A 160 1.54 11.85 15.60
N ILE A 161 1.91 11.95 14.33
CA ILE A 161 1.85 10.84 13.37
C ILE A 161 3.12 10.02 13.46
N LYS A 162 3.00 8.69 13.34
CA LYS A 162 4.16 7.82 13.19
C LYS A 162 4.86 8.10 11.86
N THR A 163 6.12 8.55 11.93
CA THR A 163 6.96 8.74 10.75
C THR A 163 7.40 7.40 10.17
N GLY A 164 7.62 7.37 8.85
CA GLY A 164 8.06 6.18 8.13
C GLY A 164 7.19 5.87 6.92
N ILE A 165 7.08 4.58 6.60
CA ILE A 165 6.38 4.08 5.42
C ILE A 165 4.89 3.90 5.72
N TRP A 166 4.06 4.46 4.85
CA TRP A 166 2.60 4.36 4.89
C TRP A 166 2.11 3.70 3.62
N ILE A 167 1.17 2.77 3.77
CA ILE A 167 0.53 2.07 2.68
C ILE A 167 -0.88 2.63 2.49
N ALA A 168 -1.21 2.99 1.26
CA ALA A 168 -2.47 3.64 0.90
C ALA A 168 -3.33 2.76 -0.01
N ASP A 169 -4.61 2.72 0.32
CA ASP A 169 -5.64 2.01 -0.42
C ASP A 169 -6.85 2.89 -0.64
N LEU A 170 -7.52 2.65 -1.76
CA LEU A 170 -8.88 3.12 -1.98
C LEU A 170 -9.83 1.95 -1.80
N GLN A 171 -10.83 2.13 -0.95
CA GLN A 171 -11.80 1.11 -0.57
C GLN A 171 -13.19 1.58 -0.99
N LEU A 172 -13.94 0.70 -1.63
CA LEU A 172 -15.37 0.85 -1.89
C LEU A 172 -16.12 -0.05 -0.91
N VAL A 173 -16.96 0.55 -0.08
CA VAL A 173 -17.64 -0.17 1.01
C VAL A 173 -19.12 0.16 1.03
N ARG A 174 -19.92 -0.74 1.60
CA ARG A 174 -21.36 -0.53 1.82
C ARG A 174 -21.58 0.57 2.86
N CYS A 175 -22.73 1.24 2.78
CA CYS A 175 -23.19 2.21 3.78
C CYS A 175 -23.04 1.66 5.21
N PRO A 176 -22.25 2.28 6.11
CA PRO A 176 -22.08 1.79 7.47
C PRO A 176 -23.29 2.08 8.38
N VAL A 177 -24.16 3.01 7.99
CA VAL A 177 -25.38 3.42 8.74
C VAL A 177 -26.54 2.46 8.47
N CYS A 178 -26.53 1.86 7.29
CA CYS A 178 -27.62 1.10 6.74
C CYS A 178 -27.11 -0.33 6.51
N ASP A 179 -27.08 -1.19 7.54
CA ASP A 179 -26.83 -2.64 7.37
C ASP A 179 -27.98 -3.35 6.60
N LEU A 180 -28.76 -2.59 5.83
CA LEU A 180 -29.82 -3.07 4.95
C LEU A 180 -29.22 -3.37 3.58
N ASN A 181 -29.40 -4.60 3.10
CA ASN A 181 -29.04 -5.03 1.74
C ASN A 181 -29.72 -4.23 0.63
N THR A 182 -30.68 -3.36 0.97
CA THR A 182 -31.44 -2.49 0.08
C THR A 182 -30.94 -1.05 0.06
N CYS A 183 -29.89 -0.73 0.81
CA CYS A 183 -29.25 0.58 0.70
C CYS A 183 -28.28 0.59 -0.47
N ASP A 184 -28.64 1.32 -1.52
CA ASP A 184 -27.78 1.55 -2.69
C ASP A 184 -26.57 2.47 -2.38
N GLY A 185 -26.47 2.96 -1.14
CA GLY A 185 -25.40 3.85 -0.70
C GLY A 185 -24.06 3.13 -0.65
N THR A 186 -23.21 3.43 -1.63
CA THR A 186 -21.78 3.10 -1.61
C THR A 186 -20.99 4.24 -0.99
N MET A 187 -19.97 3.89 -0.21
CA MET A 187 -19.06 4.82 0.43
C MET A 187 -17.65 4.58 -0.09
N GLN A 188 -16.97 5.65 -0.49
CA GLN A 188 -15.57 5.60 -0.87
C GLN A 188 -14.70 5.94 0.33
N THR A 189 -13.60 5.22 0.54
CA THR A 189 -12.70 5.46 1.66
C THR A 189 -11.24 5.42 1.20
N LEU A 190 -10.52 6.53 1.39
CA LEU A 190 -9.06 6.56 1.32
C LEU A 190 -8.51 6.14 2.69
N ASP A 191 -7.84 4.99 2.73
CA ASP A 191 -7.18 4.45 3.91
C ASP A 191 -5.67 4.50 3.74
N ALA A 192 -4.99 5.18 4.66
CA ALA A 192 -3.54 5.15 4.78
C ALA A 192 -3.14 4.60 6.14
N ARG A 193 -2.26 3.60 6.16
CA ARG A 193 -1.84 2.90 7.38
C ARG A 193 -0.33 2.77 7.44
N HIS A 194 0.27 3.06 8.59
CA HIS A 194 1.69 2.81 8.81
C HIS A 194 1.97 1.31 8.65
N PHE A 195 3.01 0.94 7.90
CA PHE A 195 3.20 -0.46 7.51
C PHE A 195 3.49 -1.41 8.70
N GLU A 196 4.01 -0.90 9.82
CA GLU A 196 4.18 -1.68 11.05
C GLU A 196 2.86 -1.96 11.78
N LEU A 197 1.78 -1.24 11.48
CA LEU A 197 0.47 -1.42 12.12
C LEU A 197 -0.01 -2.87 12.01
N PHE A 198 0.21 -3.52 10.86
CA PHE A 198 -0.30 -4.85 10.56
C PHE A 198 0.31 -5.97 11.43
N LEU A 199 1.43 -5.69 12.09
CA LEU A 199 2.12 -6.62 12.99
C LEU A 199 1.85 -6.35 14.47
N ASN A 200 1.09 -5.30 14.80
CA ASN A 200 0.71 -5.01 16.17
C ASN A 200 -0.43 -5.93 16.63
N GLU A 201 -0.26 -6.56 17.80
CA GLU A 201 -1.25 -7.50 18.35
C GLU A 201 -2.61 -6.82 18.58
N ASN A 202 -2.60 -5.60 19.13
CA ASN A 202 -3.81 -4.80 19.34
C ASN A 202 -4.53 -4.39 18.03
N TYR A 203 -3.83 -4.43 16.90
CA TYR A 203 -4.45 -4.27 15.59
C TYR A 203 -4.99 -5.61 15.07
N GLN A 204 -4.29 -6.71 15.31
CA GLN A 204 -4.72 -8.03 14.85
C GLN A 204 -5.93 -8.56 15.62
N ASP A 205 -6.05 -8.26 16.91
CA ASP A 205 -7.14 -8.71 17.78
C ASP A 205 -8.41 -7.83 17.72
N GLY A 206 -8.32 -6.66 17.06
CA GLY A 206 -9.43 -5.71 16.94
C GLY A 206 -9.51 -4.66 18.04
N SER A 207 -8.59 -4.64 19.00
CA SER A 207 -8.61 -3.73 20.15
C SER A 207 -8.43 -2.26 19.76
N TRP A 208 -7.62 -1.97 18.74
CA TRP A 208 -7.50 -0.62 18.17
C TRP A 208 -8.58 -0.37 17.13
N ASP A 209 -9.31 0.74 17.24
CA ASP A 209 -10.33 1.14 16.26
C ASP A 209 -10.16 2.60 15.82
N TYR A 210 -10.82 2.94 14.73
CA TYR A 210 -10.87 4.30 14.20
C TYR A 210 -11.74 5.21 15.09
N THR A 211 -11.22 6.40 15.37
CA THR A 211 -11.93 7.48 16.04
C THR A 211 -12.23 8.59 15.04
N GLN A 212 -13.49 9.02 14.95
CA GLN A 212 -13.86 10.16 14.10
C GLN A 212 -13.36 11.45 14.76
N ILE A 213 -12.55 12.21 14.05
CA ILE A 213 -12.01 13.50 14.52
C ILE A 213 -12.79 14.68 13.97
N GLY A 214 -13.60 14.47 12.93
CA GLY A 214 -14.52 15.47 12.43
C GLY A 214 -15.11 15.10 11.08
N SER A 215 -15.98 15.98 10.59
CA SER A 215 -16.69 15.80 9.33
C SER A 215 -16.96 17.14 8.67
N HIS A 216 -17.13 17.12 7.35
CA HIS A 216 -17.53 18.26 6.56
C HIS A 216 -18.62 17.83 5.58
N GLU A 217 -19.74 18.56 5.61
CA GLU A 217 -20.93 18.22 4.84
C GLU A 217 -21.22 19.30 3.81
N THR A 218 -21.39 18.89 2.55
CA THR A 218 -21.78 19.76 1.45
C THR A 218 -23.14 19.34 0.94
N LYS A 219 -24.19 20.11 1.27
CA LYS A 219 -25.60 19.87 0.88
C LYS A 219 -25.96 20.47 -0.49
N LYS A 220 -25.13 20.17 -1.49
CA LYS A 220 -25.36 20.56 -2.88
C LYS A 220 -24.55 19.64 -3.79
N HIS A 221 -24.96 19.58 -5.06
CA HIS A 221 -24.23 18.83 -6.06
C HIS A 221 -22.72 19.11 -6.03
N VAL A 222 -21.94 18.03 -5.98
CA VAL A 222 -20.48 18.05 -6.12
C VAL A 222 -20.05 17.23 -7.34
N ASP A 223 -19.04 17.72 -8.06
CA ASP A 223 -18.54 17.08 -9.28
C ASP A 223 -17.73 15.79 -8.98
N GLY A 224 -17.19 15.66 -7.76
CA GLY A 224 -16.31 14.56 -7.41
C GLY A 224 -16.12 14.36 -5.91
N ALA A 225 -15.79 13.12 -5.55
CA ALA A 225 -15.35 12.73 -4.22
C ALA A 225 -13.81 12.65 -4.21
N SER A 226 -13.18 13.57 -3.50
CA SER A 226 -11.72 13.75 -3.45
C SER A 226 -11.19 13.63 -2.03
N GLY A 227 -10.03 12.99 -1.87
CA GLY A 227 -9.37 12.80 -0.58
C GLY A 227 -7.86 12.76 -0.77
N ALA A 228 -7.11 13.45 0.09
CA ALA A 228 -5.66 13.48 -0.01
C ALA A 228 -4.98 13.62 1.34
N ILE A 229 -3.78 13.06 1.44
CA ILE A 229 -2.90 13.10 2.60
C ILE A 229 -1.53 13.59 2.12
N PHE A 230 -0.97 14.57 2.82
CA PHE A 230 0.31 15.19 2.49
C PHE A 230 1.20 15.26 3.72
N ASP A 231 2.48 14.95 3.56
CA ASP A 231 3.48 15.32 4.55
C ASP A 231 3.58 16.84 4.66
N MET A 232 3.46 17.38 5.87
CA MET A 232 3.47 18.83 6.11
C MET A 232 4.77 19.51 5.65
N LYS A 233 5.91 18.83 5.77
CA LYS A 233 7.23 19.37 5.41
C LYS A 233 7.40 19.47 3.89
N HIS A 234 6.78 18.57 3.13
CA HIS A 234 7.00 18.40 1.68
C HIS A 234 5.87 18.94 0.81
N LEU A 235 4.95 19.75 1.37
CA LEU A 235 3.85 20.38 0.61
C LEU A 235 4.30 21.22 -0.59
N ARG A 236 5.54 21.72 -0.56
CA ARG A 236 6.10 22.60 -1.59
C ARG A 236 7.05 21.89 -2.54
N ASP A 237 7.26 20.60 -2.34
CA ASP A 237 8.14 19.82 -3.18
C ASP A 237 7.54 19.67 -4.57
N ALA A 238 8.40 19.63 -5.58
CA ALA A 238 7.98 19.50 -6.97
C ALA A 238 7.17 18.21 -7.19
N SER A 239 7.53 17.12 -6.51
CA SER A 239 6.80 15.85 -6.55
C SER A 239 5.37 16.01 -6.00
N THR A 240 5.20 16.65 -4.85
CA THR A 240 3.89 16.92 -4.25
C THR A 240 3.02 17.82 -5.12
N ALA A 241 3.62 18.76 -5.85
CA ALA A 241 2.90 19.65 -6.77
C ALA A 241 2.15 18.90 -7.88
N GLU A 242 2.60 17.71 -8.27
CA GLU A 242 1.90 16.87 -9.25
C GLU A 242 0.50 16.45 -8.78
N VAL A 243 0.30 16.28 -7.46
CA VAL A 243 -1.00 15.95 -6.89
C VAL A 243 -2.00 17.10 -7.11
N PHE A 244 -1.55 18.34 -6.93
CA PHE A 244 -2.38 19.54 -7.12
C PHE A 244 -2.72 19.82 -8.58
N ASN A 245 -1.95 19.27 -9.52
CA ASN A 245 -2.30 19.30 -10.94
C ASN A 245 -3.36 18.24 -11.27
N ALA A 246 -4.52 18.30 -10.59
CA ALA A 246 -5.58 17.29 -10.64
C ALA A 246 -5.95 16.88 -12.08
N LYS A 247 -6.11 17.87 -12.97
CA LYS A 247 -6.47 17.64 -14.38
C LYS A 247 -5.51 16.72 -15.14
N SER A 248 -4.27 16.55 -14.68
CA SER A 248 -3.29 15.66 -15.32
C SER A 248 -3.49 14.17 -15.04
N TRP A 249 -4.23 13.82 -13.97
CA TRP A 249 -4.37 12.44 -13.52
C TRP A 249 -5.80 12.03 -13.16
N THR A 250 -6.69 12.98 -12.86
CA THR A 250 -8.10 12.69 -12.60
C THR A 250 -8.84 12.25 -13.87
N GLY A 251 -9.93 11.50 -13.69
CA GLY A 251 -10.79 11.09 -14.79
C GLY A 251 -11.39 12.29 -15.53
N LYS A 252 -11.70 12.12 -16.82
CA LYS A 252 -12.52 13.08 -17.58
C LYS A 252 -13.92 13.15 -16.97
N GLN A 253 -14.68 14.22 -17.25
CA GLN A 253 -15.98 14.49 -16.62
C GLN A 253 -16.99 13.31 -16.62
N ASN A 254 -16.94 12.44 -17.63
CA ASN A 254 -17.82 11.26 -17.74
C ASN A 254 -17.12 9.93 -17.39
N ASP A 255 -15.90 9.98 -16.85
CA ASP A 255 -15.18 8.83 -16.31
C ASP A 255 -15.44 8.77 -14.80
N TRP A 256 -16.33 7.85 -14.41
CA TRP A 256 -16.69 7.61 -13.01
C TRP A 256 -15.77 6.60 -12.33
N GLN A 257 -14.73 6.10 -13.01
CA GLN A 257 -13.77 5.23 -12.36
C GLN A 257 -12.89 6.04 -11.39
N PRO A 258 -12.66 5.52 -10.18
CA PRO A 258 -11.75 6.15 -9.24
C PRO A 258 -10.34 6.26 -9.85
N LYS A 259 -9.72 7.42 -9.69
CA LYS A 259 -8.30 7.63 -9.99
C LYS A 259 -7.55 7.93 -8.71
N ALA A 260 -6.29 7.53 -8.68
CA ALA A 260 -5.39 7.83 -7.59
C ALA A 260 -4.07 8.38 -8.12
N LYS A 261 -3.40 9.20 -7.30
CA LYS A 261 -2.06 9.69 -7.53
C LYS A 261 -1.28 9.53 -6.25
N ILE A 262 -0.09 8.95 -6.38
CA ILE A 262 0.86 8.81 -5.28
C ILE A 262 2.18 9.45 -5.68
N THR A 263 2.82 10.05 -4.70
CA THR A 263 4.17 10.60 -4.77
C THR A 263 4.90 10.17 -3.51
N LEU A 264 6.19 10.46 -3.44
CA LEU A 264 6.99 10.09 -2.27
C LEU A 264 6.40 10.60 -0.94
N HIS A 265 5.76 11.78 -0.92
CA HIS A 265 5.29 12.41 0.32
C HIS A 265 3.80 12.76 0.31
N ALA A 266 3.04 12.22 -0.64
CA ALA A 266 1.62 12.49 -0.75
C ALA A 266 0.86 11.37 -1.43
N VAL A 267 -0.41 11.24 -1.07
CA VAL A 267 -1.36 10.37 -1.76
C VAL A 267 -2.69 11.08 -1.92
N ALA A 268 -3.35 10.87 -3.05
CA ALA A 268 -4.65 11.43 -3.35
C ALA A 268 -5.51 10.49 -4.19
N VAL A 269 -6.82 10.63 -4.03
CA VAL A 269 -7.84 9.95 -4.82
C VAL A 269 -8.88 10.95 -5.30
N ASN A 270 -9.48 10.67 -6.45
CA ASN A 270 -10.65 11.37 -6.96
C ASN A 270 -11.54 10.43 -7.75
N THR A 271 -12.84 10.54 -7.51
CA THR A 271 -13.88 9.86 -8.27
C THR A 271 -14.89 10.89 -8.72
N ASN A 272 -15.09 11.02 -10.03
CA ASN A 272 -16.12 11.92 -10.55
C ASN A 272 -17.49 11.34 -10.24
N LEU A 273 -18.40 12.19 -9.78
CA LEU A 273 -19.72 11.80 -9.32
C LEU A 273 -20.77 12.13 -10.38
N GLN A 274 -21.82 11.30 -10.41
CA GLN A 274 -23.04 11.64 -11.13
C GLN A 274 -23.83 12.72 -10.38
N GLN A 275 -24.98 13.14 -10.93
CA GLN A 275 -25.88 14.05 -10.23
C GLN A 275 -26.18 13.53 -8.81
N ASN A 276 -26.03 14.39 -7.81
CA ASN A 276 -26.14 14.04 -6.39
C ASN A 276 -26.69 15.22 -5.57
N GLU A 277 -27.20 14.93 -4.38
CA GLU A 277 -27.74 15.92 -3.45
C GLU A 277 -26.66 16.51 -2.53
N GLY A 278 -25.51 15.84 -2.48
CA GLY A 278 -24.34 16.31 -1.75
C GLY A 278 -23.44 15.19 -1.30
N ILE A 279 -22.47 15.55 -0.45
CA ILE A 279 -21.50 14.62 0.10
C ILE A 279 -21.18 14.96 1.55
N ASN A 280 -21.03 13.93 2.37
CA ASN A 280 -20.50 14.00 3.72
C ASN A 280 -19.14 13.34 3.76
N VAL A 281 -18.12 14.12 4.11
CA VAL A 281 -16.74 13.63 4.26
C VAL A 281 -16.41 13.55 5.73
N LYS A 282 -15.94 12.37 6.17
CA LYS A 282 -15.55 12.10 7.55
C LYS A 282 -14.08 11.75 7.63
N PHE A 283 -13.41 12.32 8.63
CA PHE A 283 -12.00 12.11 8.89
C PHE A 283 -11.87 11.26 10.15
N HIS A 284 -11.11 10.17 10.06
CA HIS A 284 -10.86 9.27 11.17
C HIS A 284 -9.38 8.99 11.33
N VAL A 285 -8.99 8.67 12.56
CA VAL A 285 -7.63 8.24 12.89
C VAL A 285 -7.66 7.04 13.81
N MET A 286 -6.65 6.18 13.68
CA MET A 286 -6.37 5.11 14.64
C MET A 286 -5.05 5.43 15.35
N ARG A 287 -5.02 5.25 16.67
CA ARG A 287 -3.87 5.56 17.51
C ARG A 287 -3.33 4.30 18.18
N ASP A 288 -2.03 4.31 18.48
CA ASP A 288 -1.39 3.35 19.37
C ASP A 288 -1.85 3.58 20.82
N GLY A 289 -3.00 3.01 21.19
CA GLY A 289 -3.67 3.33 22.45
C GLY A 289 -4.28 4.75 22.48
N ALA A 290 -4.74 5.19 23.65
CA ALA A 290 -5.53 6.43 23.78
C ALA A 290 -4.76 7.71 23.36
N ASP A 291 -3.50 7.82 23.77
CA ASP A 291 -2.67 9.02 23.57
C ASP A 291 -1.43 8.78 22.68
N GLY A 292 -1.32 7.60 22.06
CA GLY A 292 -0.17 7.28 21.23
C GLY A 292 -0.18 7.92 19.85
N GLN A 293 0.80 7.51 19.06
CA GLN A 293 1.00 8.02 17.71
C GLN A 293 -0.15 7.59 16.80
N ILE A 294 -0.48 8.43 15.82
CA ILE A 294 -1.42 8.08 14.76
C ILE A 294 -0.75 7.04 13.87
N MET A 295 -1.40 5.87 13.77
CA MET A 295 -0.95 4.71 13.00
C MET A 295 -1.81 4.45 11.75
N ALA A 296 -3.03 5.01 11.71
CA ALA A 296 -3.89 4.98 10.53
C ALA A 296 -4.66 6.29 10.34
N ILE A 297 -4.91 6.66 9.10
CA ILE A 297 -5.69 7.82 8.68
C ILE A 297 -6.72 7.33 7.67
N ARG A 298 -7.97 7.74 7.85
CA ARG A 298 -9.09 7.36 7.00
C ARG A 298 -9.91 8.58 6.61
N VAL A 299 -10.14 8.75 5.31
CA VAL A 299 -11.05 9.75 4.76
C VAL A 299 -12.20 9.02 4.07
N SER A 300 -13.38 9.09 4.67
CA SER A 300 -14.58 8.44 4.16
C SER A 300 -15.51 9.46 3.51
N GLN A 301 -16.09 9.09 2.37
CA GLN A 301 -16.89 9.94 1.51
C GLN A 301 -18.21 9.25 1.21
N GLN A 302 -19.30 9.82 1.70
CA GLN A 302 -20.64 9.28 1.58
C GLN A 302 -21.54 10.28 0.84
N LEU A 303 -22.24 9.84 -0.20
CA LEU A 303 -23.26 10.66 -0.84
C LEU A 303 -24.43 10.91 0.13
N LEU A 304 -24.98 12.12 0.09
CA LEU A 304 -26.18 12.50 0.83
C LEU A 304 -27.45 12.08 0.08
#